data_AF-A0A8S0UIK1-F1
#
_entry.id   AF-A0A8S0UIK1-F1
#
_cell.length_a   1.000
_cell.length_b   1.000
_cell.length_c   1.000
_cell.angle_alpha   90.00
_cell.angle_beta   90.00
_cell.angle_gamma   90.00
#
_symmetry.space_group_name_H-M   'P 1'
#
loop_
_entity.id
_entity.type
_entity.pdbx_description
1 polymer ?
#
loop_
_entity_poly.entity_id
_entity_poly.type
_entity_poly.pdbx_seq_one_letter_code
_entity_poly.pdbx_strand_id
1 'polypeptide(L)'
;MEIKDGKSTVKEYNETCIGKIRATCNGLILLENRMKKEGFIVMNPVTRELLTIPLGTQSSPHHESYGLVFCHRPSNYKVVHLFRDESQYIGCEIINIGSGSWSHGWTFFWTFWLAWLRTCFCNASSTLASFY
;
A
#
# COMPACT_ATOMS: atom_id res chain seq x y z
N MET A 1 15.00 11.92 10.50
CA MET A 1 16.43 11.97 10.90
C MET A 1 17.01 13.22 10.26
N GLU A 2 17.47 14.17 11.06
CA GLU A 2 18.21 15.33 10.56
C GLU A 2 19.66 15.14 10.98
N ILE A 3 20.58 15.18 10.01
CA ILE A 3 22.01 15.14 10.27
C ILE A 3 22.52 16.55 10.00
N LYS A 4 22.92 17.25 11.06
CA LYS A 4 23.64 18.53 10.97
C LYS A 4 24.97 18.36 11.68
N ASP A 5 26.05 18.78 11.02
CA ASP A 5 27.41 18.77 11.58
C ASP A 5 27.85 17.42 12.20
N GLY A 6 27.50 16.32 11.54
CA GLY A 6 27.82 14.96 12.02
C GLY A 6 27.03 14.51 13.27
N LYS A 7 26.12 15.33 13.78
CA LYS A 7 25.25 15.00 14.91
C LYS A 7 23.84 14.68 14.39
N SER A 8 23.39 13.44 14.59
CA SER A 8 22.04 13.04 14.25
C SER A 8 21.09 13.35 15.40
N THR A 9 20.08 14.19 15.18
CA THR A 9 18.95 14.31 16.11
C THR A 9 17.86 13.34 15.69
N VAL A 10 17.60 12.34 16.54
CA VAL A 10 16.44 11.46 16.42
C VAL A 10 15.27 12.20 17.07
N LYS A 11 14.29 12.60 16.26
CA LYS A 11 12.99 13.04 16.77
C LYS A 11 12.06 11.84 16.68
N GLU A 12 11.53 11.41 17.82
CA GLU A 12 10.60 10.29 17.89
C GLU A 12 9.28 10.64 17.19
N TYR A 13 8.63 9.62 16.62
CA TYR A 13 7.27 9.75 16.13
C TYR A 13 6.31 9.70 17.33
N ASN A 14 5.19 10.44 17.25
CA ASN A 14 4.16 10.41 18.30
C ASN A 14 3.50 9.02 18.50
N GLU A 15 3.74 8.08 17.58
CA GLU A 15 3.32 6.69 17.72
C GLU A 15 4.51 5.76 17.48
N THR A 16 4.69 4.75 18.33
CA THR A 16 5.60 3.63 18.10
C THR A 16 4.95 2.67 17.11
N CYS A 17 5.07 2.97 15.81
CA CYS A 17 4.61 2.08 14.73
C CYS A 17 5.52 0.84 14.66
N ILE A 18 5.35 -0.11 15.58
CA ILE A 18 6.08 -1.39 15.56
C ILE A 18 5.27 -2.34 14.67
N GLY A 19 5.80 -2.74 13.52
CA GLY A 19 5.08 -3.60 12.58
C GLY A 19 5.92 -4.01 11.38
N LYS A 20 5.45 -5.03 10.64
CA LYS A 20 6.10 -5.43 9.38
C LYS A 20 5.78 -4.41 8.30
N ILE A 21 6.78 -4.02 7.52
CA ILE A 21 6.57 -3.25 6.28
C ILE A 21 5.91 -4.18 5.27
N ARG A 22 4.75 -3.78 4.75
CA ARG A 22 3.98 -4.56 3.78
C ARG A 22 4.17 -4.06 2.34
N ALA A 23 4.35 -2.76 2.13
CA ALA A 23 4.62 -2.17 0.82
C ALA A 23 5.28 -0.79 0.96
N THR A 24 5.94 -0.33 -0.10
CA THR A 24 6.52 1.02 -0.19
C THR A 24 6.29 1.62 -1.57
N CYS A 25 6.16 2.95 -1.65
CA CYS A 25 6.00 3.68 -2.91
C CYS A 25 6.36 5.16 -2.69
N ASN A 26 7.25 5.73 -3.52
CA ASN A 26 7.60 7.16 -3.49
C ASN A 26 7.97 7.70 -2.09
N GLY A 27 8.63 6.89 -1.27
CA GLY A 27 9.00 7.25 0.10
C GLY A 27 7.89 7.07 1.15
N LEU A 28 6.67 6.73 0.74
CA LEU A 28 5.62 6.28 1.65
C LEU A 28 5.81 4.80 2.02
N ILE A 29 5.46 4.48 3.25
CA ILE A 29 5.60 3.14 3.83
C ILE A 29 4.24 2.68 4.35
N LEU A 30 3.80 1.49 3.93
CA LEU A 30 2.66 0.79 4.51
C LEU A 30 3.14 -0.20 5.57
N LEU A 31 2.68 -0.01 6.81
CA LEU A 31 3.07 -0.78 7.98
C LEU A 31 1.85 -1.41 8.65
N GLU A 32 2.05 -2.57 9.26
CA GLU A 32 1.07 -3.11 10.21
C GLU A 32 0.97 -2.21 11.45
N ASN A 33 -0.26 -1.96 11.91
CA ASN A 33 -0.47 -1.32 13.21
C ASN A 33 -0.58 -2.40 14.31
N ARG A 34 0.47 -2.58 15.12
CA ARG A 34 0.40 -3.50 16.28
C ARG A 34 -0.14 -2.85 17.56
N MET A 35 -0.29 -1.53 17.57
CA MET A 35 -0.68 -0.76 18.76
C MET A 35 -2.20 -0.59 18.87
N LYS A 36 -2.87 -0.33 17.75
CA LYS A 36 -4.34 -0.34 17.65
C LYS A 36 -4.74 -1.69 17.06
N LYS A 37 -5.69 -2.37 17.71
CA LYS A 37 -6.03 -3.78 17.45
C LYS A 37 -6.29 -4.11 15.99
N GLU A 38 -6.61 -3.15 15.13
CA GLU A 38 -6.95 -3.43 13.75
C GLU A 38 -6.54 -2.25 12.82
N GLY A 39 -5.62 -2.49 11.87
CA GLY A 39 -5.41 -1.62 10.71
C GLY A 39 -3.99 -1.62 10.15
N PHE A 40 -3.78 -0.86 9.08
CA PHE A 40 -2.46 -0.49 8.59
C PHE A 40 -2.19 1.00 8.80
N ILE A 41 -0.93 1.37 8.84
CA ILE A 41 -0.46 2.76 8.85
C ILE A 41 0.25 3.02 7.55
N VAL A 42 -0.19 4.04 6.83
CA VAL A 42 0.58 4.67 5.77
C VAL A 42 1.34 5.83 6.40
N MET A 43 2.67 5.79 6.34
CA MET A 43 3.49 6.87 6.88
C MET A 43 4.40 7.48 5.83
N ASN A 44 4.62 8.78 5.94
CA ASN A 44 5.70 9.48 5.29
C ASN A 44 6.81 9.76 6.31
N PRO A 45 7.97 9.09 6.25
CA PRO A 45 9.04 9.28 7.21
C PRO A 45 9.73 10.66 7.09
N VAL A 46 9.53 11.36 5.97
CA VAL A 46 10.10 12.69 5.73
C VAL A 46 9.22 13.76 6.37
N THR A 47 7.91 13.78 6.05
CA THR A 47 6.97 14.76 6.61
C THR A 47 6.49 14.39 8.02
N ARG A 48 6.68 13.13 8.41
CA ARG A 48 6.21 12.53 9.67
C ARG A 48 4.70 12.42 9.81
N GLU A 49 4.00 12.54 8.70
CA GLU A 49 2.57 12.30 8.66
C GLU A 49 2.29 10.80 8.68
N LEU A 50 1.25 10.42 9.41
CA LEU A 50 0.76 9.06 9.53
C LEU A 50 -0.74 9.06 9.28
N LEU A 51 -1.20 8.07 8.51
CA LEU A 51 -2.60 7.84 8.22
C LEU A 51 -2.93 6.38 8.50
N THR A 52 -3.90 6.16 9.38
CA THR A 52 -4.46 4.83 9.62
C THR A 52 -5.46 4.47 8.53
N ILE A 53 -5.34 3.27 7.97
CA ILE A 53 -6.31 2.69 7.05
C ILE A 53 -6.94 1.44 7.67
N PRO A 54 -8.23 1.17 7.40
CA PRO A 54 -8.90 -0.04 7.87
C PRO A 54 -8.23 -1.30 7.30
N LEU A 55 -8.29 -2.42 8.04
CA LEU A 55 -7.64 -3.69 7.67
C LEU A 55 -8.17 -4.31 6.36
N GLY A 56 -9.40 -3.97 5.97
CA GLY A 56 -10.06 -4.64 4.84
C GLY A 56 -10.48 -6.06 5.21
N THR A 57 -10.56 -6.93 4.21
CA THR A 57 -10.92 -8.33 4.40
C THR A 57 -9.79 -9.07 5.09
N GLN A 58 -10.03 -9.68 6.26
CA GLN A 58 -8.98 -10.43 6.95
C GLN A 58 -8.80 -11.81 6.32
N SER A 59 -7.58 -12.15 5.93
CA SER A 59 -7.19 -13.50 5.55
C SER A 59 -6.00 -13.95 6.40
N SER A 60 -5.70 -15.24 6.36
CA SER A 60 -4.51 -15.76 7.04
C SER A 60 -3.25 -15.03 6.53
N PRO A 61 -2.32 -14.60 7.41
CA PRO A 61 -1.18 -13.74 7.04
C PRO A 61 -0.24 -14.30 5.97
N HIS A 62 -0.30 -15.61 5.74
CA HIS A 62 0.50 -16.32 4.74
C HIS A 62 -0.15 -16.36 3.35
N HIS A 63 -1.37 -15.88 3.22
CA HIS A 63 -2.17 -15.94 1.99
C HIS A 63 -2.64 -14.54 1.52
N GLU A 64 -1.97 -13.50 1.99
CA GLU A 64 -2.24 -12.11 1.62
C GLU A 64 -0.98 -11.39 1.11
N SER A 65 -1.18 -10.40 0.27
CA SER A 65 -0.13 -9.56 -0.30
C SER A 65 -0.64 -8.14 -0.50
N TYR A 66 0.23 -7.16 -0.28
CA TYR A 66 -0.11 -5.75 -0.37
C TYR A 66 0.76 -5.05 -1.40
N GLY A 67 0.16 -4.12 -2.14
CA GLY A 67 0.85 -3.20 -3.03
C GLY A 67 0.47 -1.75 -2.70
N LEU A 68 1.44 -0.85 -2.73
CA LEU A 68 1.20 0.59 -2.65
C LEU A 68 1.52 1.20 -4.00
N VAL A 69 0.56 1.91 -4.59
CA VAL A 69 0.67 2.44 -5.95
C VAL A 69 0.26 3.92 -5.96
N PHE A 70 1.01 4.73 -6.70
CA PHE A 70 0.62 6.08 -7.03
C PHE A 70 -0.08 6.11 -8.38
N CYS A 71 -1.33 6.57 -8.41
CA CYS A 71 -2.05 6.87 -9.64
C CYS A 71 -1.84 8.35 -9.98
N HIS A 72 -1.47 8.66 -11.22
CA HIS A 72 -1.28 10.04 -11.67
C HIS A 72 -2.58 10.74 -12.06
N ARG A 73 -3.63 9.99 -12.38
CA ARG A 73 -4.95 10.51 -12.78
C ARG A 73 -6.07 9.64 -12.19
N PRO A 74 -6.78 10.09 -11.14
CA PRO A 74 -6.48 11.25 -10.30
C PRO A 74 -5.16 11.06 -9.53
N SER A 75 -4.52 12.16 -9.10
CA SER A 75 -3.27 12.14 -8.33
C SER A 75 -3.52 11.62 -6.91
N ASN A 76 -3.52 10.30 -6.73
CA ASN A 76 -3.79 9.69 -5.44
C ASN A 76 -3.00 8.40 -5.22
N TYR A 77 -2.72 8.09 -3.96
CA TYR A 77 -2.16 6.80 -3.59
C TYR A 77 -3.27 5.79 -3.35
N LYS A 78 -3.00 4.54 -3.70
CA LYS A 78 -3.91 3.41 -3.49
C LYS A 78 -3.16 2.27 -2.86
N VAL A 79 -3.80 1.58 -1.93
CA VAL A 79 -3.34 0.29 -1.43
C VAL A 79 -4.18 -0.78 -2.08
N VAL A 80 -3.50 -1.75 -2.68
CA VAL A 80 -4.08 -2.97 -3.23
C VAL A 80 -3.83 -4.08 -2.23
N HIS A 81 -4.89 -4.78 -1.84
CA HIS A 81 -4.81 -5.94 -0.99
C HIS A 81 -5.32 -7.16 -1.77
N LEU A 82 -4.45 -8.15 -1.90
CA LEU A 82 -4.75 -9.43 -2.50
C LEU A 82 -4.78 -10.46 -1.39
N PHE A 83 -5.84 -11.25 -1.33
CA PHE A 83 -6.02 -12.25 -0.29
C PHE A 83 -6.64 -13.50 -0.88
N ARG A 84 -6.47 -14.63 -0.20
CA ARG A 84 -7.24 -15.83 -0.49
C ARG A 84 -8.50 -15.86 0.39
N ASP A 85 -9.66 -16.01 -0.24
CA ASP A 85 -10.94 -16.15 0.45
C ASP A 85 -11.16 -17.57 0.99
N GLU A 86 -12.27 -17.78 1.70
CA GLU A 86 -12.64 -19.08 2.28
C GLU A 86 -12.81 -20.16 1.20
N SER A 87 -13.23 -19.78 -0.01
CA SER A 87 -13.41 -20.66 -1.17
C SER A 87 -12.11 -20.91 -1.94
N GLN A 88 -10.96 -20.49 -1.41
CA GLN A 88 -9.63 -20.60 -2.01
C GLN A 88 -9.41 -19.76 -3.28
N TYR A 89 -10.33 -18.87 -3.63
CA TYR A 89 -10.15 -17.92 -4.73
C TYR A 89 -9.32 -16.71 -4.28
N ILE A 90 -8.63 -16.09 -5.23
CA ILE A 90 -7.88 -14.86 -4.98
C ILE A 90 -8.87 -13.69 -5.07
N GLY A 91 -9.12 -13.05 -3.93
CA GLY A 91 -9.83 -11.78 -3.82
C GLY A 91 -8.89 -10.59 -4.03
N CYS A 92 -9.48 -9.47 -4.44
CA CYS A 92 -8.79 -8.19 -4.58
C CYS A 92 -9.67 -7.06 -4.05
N GLU A 93 -9.10 -6.24 -3.20
CA GLU A 93 -9.71 -5.00 -2.74
C GLU A 93 -8.71 -3.85 -2.84
N ILE A 94 -9.23 -2.66 -3.11
CA ILE A 94 -8.43 -1.46 -3.32
C ILE A 94 -9.00 -0.35 -2.45
N ILE A 95 -8.13 0.31 -1.67
CA ILE A 95 -8.48 1.52 -0.91
C ILE A 95 -7.72 2.71 -1.46
N ASN A 96 -8.43 3.82 -1.66
CA ASN A 96 -7.78 5.09 -1.96
C ASN A 96 -7.34 5.72 -0.63
N ILE A 97 -6.06 6.05 -0.53
CA ILE A 97 -5.51 6.79 0.59
C ILE A 97 -6.14 8.19 0.57
N GLY A 98 -6.93 8.50 1.61
CA GLY A 98 -7.66 9.76 1.77
C GLY A 98 -9.19 9.64 1.68
N SER A 99 -9.76 8.60 1.05
CA SER A 99 -11.23 8.41 1.00
C SER A 99 -11.78 7.53 2.13
N GLY A 100 -10.91 6.74 2.78
CA GLY A 100 -11.23 6.02 4.02
C GLY A 100 -12.05 4.72 3.88
N SER A 101 -12.46 4.32 2.68
CA SER A 101 -13.26 3.10 2.44
C SER A 101 -12.65 2.19 1.37
N TRP A 102 -12.71 0.88 1.62
CA TRP A 102 -12.31 -0.14 0.65
C TRP A 102 -13.34 -0.28 -0.47
N SER A 103 -12.87 -0.42 -1.70
CA SER A 103 -13.68 -0.77 -2.86
C SER A 103 -13.32 -2.19 -3.31
N HIS A 104 -14.33 -3.05 -3.46
CA HIS A 104 -14.13 -4.40 -3.95
C HIS A 104 -13.80 -4.37 -5.45
N GLY A 105 -12.66 -4.93 -5.82
CA GLY A 105 -12.28 -5.13 -7.21
C GLY A 105 -12.65 -6.54 -7.64
N TRP A 106 -13.81 -6.72 -8.29
CA TRP A 106 -14.14 -8.02 -8.89
C TRP A 106 -13.12 -8.35 -9.99
N THR A 107 -12.41 -9.48 -9.91
CA THR A 107 -11.66 -9.96 -11.09
C THR A 107 -11.55 -11.49 -11.18
N PHE A 108 -12.06 -12.03 -12.28
CA PHE A 108 -11.84 -13.39 -12.76
C PHE A 108 -10.36 -13.62 -13.12
N PHE A 109 -9.84 -14.79 -12.76
CA PHE A 109 -8.43 -15.20 -12.73
C PHE A 109 -7.53 -14.86 -13.93
N TRP A 110 -8.06 -14.66 -15.14
CA TRP A 110 -7.26 -14.29 -16.33
C TRP A 110 -7.03 -12.79 -16.50
N THR A 111 -7.92 -11.96 -15.95
CA THR A 111 -7.79 -10.50 -16.02
C THR A 111 -6.83 -9.96 -14.98
N PHE A 112 -6.39 -10.77 -14.02
CA PHE A 112 -5.52 -10.32 -12.92
C PHE A 112 -4.11 -9.92 -13.39
N TRP A 113 -3.53 -10.62 -14.36
CA TRP A 113 -2.25 -10.22 -14.95
C TRP A 113 -2.39 -8.90 -15.74
N LEU A 114 -3.48 -8.74 -16.50
CA LEU A 114 -3.76 -7.52 -17.27
C LEU A 114 -4.24 -6.35 -16.40
N ALA A 115 -4.89 -6.62 -15.26
CA ALA A 115 -5.33 -5.63 -14.29
C ALA A 115 -4.19 -5.22 -13.36
N TRP A 116 -3.28 -6.14 -13.01
CA TRP A 116 -2.01 -5.82 -12.37
C TRP A 116 -1.14 -5.02 -13.32
N LEU A 117 -0.99 -5.44 -14.58
CA LEU A 117 -0.40 -4.63 -15.63
C LEU A 117 -1.10 -3.28 -15.70
N ARG A 118 -2.43 -3.16 -15.89
CA ARG A 118 -3.09 -1.84 -15.98
C ARG A 118 -2.93 -0.96 -14.73
N THR A 119 -2.97 -1.54 -13.53
CA THR A 119 -2.78 -0.80 -12.26
C THR A 119 -1.33 -0.34 -12.10
N CYS A 120 -0.36 -1.12 -12.59
CA CYS A 120 1.05 -0.76 -12.66
C CYS A 120 1.44 0.07 -13.91
N PHE A 121 0.72 -0.07 -15.03
CA PHE A 121 1.01 0.45 -16.39
C PHE A 121 0.21 1.69 -16.75
N CYS A 122 -0.69 2.18 -15.89
CA CYS A 122 -1.06 3.60 -15.94
C CYS A 122 0.19 4.53 -15.86
N ASN A 123 1.38 3.99 -15.54
CA ASN A 123 2.68 4.67 -15.59
C ASN A 123 3.65 4.23 -16.69
N ALA A 124 3.26 3.36 -17.62
CA ALA A 124 4.15 2.89 -18.67
C ALA A 124 3.88 3.50 -20.06
N SER A 125 2.95 4.45 -20.18
CA SER A 125 2.57 5.00 -21.48
C SER A 125 3.61 5.94 -22.12
N SER A 126 4.81 6.07 -21.55
CA SER A 126 5.91 6.81 -22.19
C SER A 126 7.25 6.07 -22.24
N THR A 127 7.37 4.83 -21.77
CA THR A 127 8.71 4.19 -21.68
C THR A 127 8.78 2.70 -21.97
N LEU A 128 7.68 2.04 -22.36
CA LEU A 128 7.71 0.61 -22.74
C LEU A 128 7.39 0.36 -24.22
N ALA A 129 7.60 1.34 -25.09
CA ALA A 129 7.60 1.16 -26.55
C ALA A 129 8.96 0.69 -27.11
N SER A 130 9.92 0.27 -26.26
CA SER A 130 11.28 -0.14 -26.70
C SER A 130 11.64 -1.59 -26.40
N PHE A 131 10.71 -2.41 -25.95
CA PHE A 131 10.93 -3.86 -25.83
C PHE A 131 9.69 -4.63 -26.31
N TYR A 132 9.44 -4.55 -27.62
CA TYR A 132 9.05 -5.65 -28.50
C TYR A 132 9.32 -5.20 -29.93
#